data_AF-A0A816FWH2-F1
#
_entry.id   AF-A0A816FWH2-F1
#
_cell.length_a   1.000
_cell.length_b   1.000
_cell.length_c   1.000
_cell.angle_alpha   90.00
_cell.angle_beta   90.00
_cell.angle_gamma   90.00
#
_symmetry.space_group_name_H-M   'P 1'
#
loop_
_entity.id
_entity.type
_entity.pdbx_description
1 polymer ?
#
loop_
_entity_poly.entity_id
_entity_poly.type
_entity_poly.pdbx_seq_one_letter_code
_entity_poly.pdbx_strand_id
1 'polypeptide(L)'
;MLLFKNSSYSIYRFQRLLSLYQKNNETPSISSSMELNATLKKLLDSKQYKEALDLFDQKFKICTDFTIDMAIKACVISKDYKRGFNIQKRLSSNSLNNPFIQVSLIRLYKTYEYSDG
;
A
#
# COMPACT_ATOMS: atom_id res chain seq x y z
N MET A 1 1.91 55.20 -13.65
CA MET A 1 0.95 54.20 -13.12
C MET A 1 1.17 52.87 -13.82
N LEU A 2 2.10 52.01 -13.38
CA LEU A 2 2.29 50.63 -13.89
C LEU A 2 3.31 49.83 -13.02
N LEU A 3 3.14 49.76 -11.70
CA LEU A 3 4.06 49.00 -10.82
C LEU A 3 3.39 47.95 -9.91
N PHE A 4 2.16 47.53 -10.20
CA PHE A 4 1.45 46.55 -9.36
C PHE A 4 1.11 45.21 -10.05
N LYS A 5 1.49 44.98 -11.31
CA LYS A 5 1.17 43.72 -12.01
C LYS A 5 2.18 42.58 -11.82
N ASN A 6 3.41 42.88 -11.37
CA ASN A 6 4.48 41.87 -11.24
C ASN A 6 4.48 41.11 -9.90
N SER A 7 3.88 41.68 -8.85
CA SER A 7 3.84 41.05 -7.52
C SER A 7 2.92 39.83 -7.47
N SER A 8 1.72 39.95 -8.05
CA SER A 8 0.77 38.83 -8.06
C SER A 8 1.31 37.63 -8.84
N TYR A 9 1.98 37.85 -9.98
CA TYR A 9 2.51 36.76 -10.81
C TYR A 9 3.64 35.98 -10.11
N SER A 10 4.50 36.67 -9.35
CA SER A 10 5.54 35.98 -8.56
C SER A 10 4.92 35.20 -7.41
N ILE A 11 3.96 35.78 -6.68
CA ILE A 11 3.25 35.11 -5.58
C ILE A 11 2.55 33.84 -6.07
N TYR A 12 1.79 33.90 -7.18
CA TYR A 12 1.13 32.73 -7.75
C TYR A 12 2.13 31.64 -8.17
N ARG A 13 3.29 32.01 -8.72
CA ARG A 13 4.34 31.05 -9.11
C ARG A 13 4.99 30.40 -7.90
N PHE A 14 5.25 31.16 -6.83
CA PHE A 14 5.77 30.62 -5.57
C PHE A 14 4.77 29.70 -4.88
N GLN A 15 3.49 30.08 -4.84
CA GLN A 15 2.43 29.28 -4.23
C GLN A 15 2.18 27.97 -5.01
N ARG A 16 2.31 28.01 -6.34
CA ARG A 16 2.29 26.82 -7.20
C ARG A 16 3.53 25.94 -7.03
N LEU A 17 4.71 26.52 -6.86
CA LEU A 17 5.93 25.75 -6.57
C LEU A 17 5.87 25.08 -5.19
N LEU A 18 5.34 25.78 -4.18
CA LEU A 18 5.10 25.24 -2.84
C LEU A 18 4.12 24.08 -2.86
N SER A 19 2.98 24.20 -3.57
CA SER A 19 2.01 23.11 -3.67
C SER A 19 2.54 21.91 -4.46
N LEU A 20 3.35 22.14 -5.49
CA LEU A 20 4.05 21.06 -6.21
C LEU A 20 5.12 20.40 -5.34
N TYR A 21 5.87 21.17 -4.55
CA TYR A 21 6.87 20.64 -3.64
C TYR A 21 6.23 19.84 -2.49
N GLN A 22 5.12 20.32 -1.92
CA GLN A 22 4.34 19.59 -0.92
C GLN A 22 3.77 18.30 -1.50
N LYS A 23 3.15 18.36 -2.68
CA LYS A 23 2.60 17.19 -3.37
C LYS A 23 3.66 16.16 -3.75
N ASN A 24 4.88 16.60 -4.10
CA ASN A 24 5.97 15.72 -4.50
C ASN A 24 6.80 15.21 -3.31
N ASN A 25 6.72 15.86 -2.14
CA ASN A 25 7.41 15.46 -0.91
C ASN A 25 6.47 14.91 0.17
N GLU A 26 5.25 14.51 -0.19
CA GLU A 26 4.48 13.54 0.60
C GLU A 26 5.23 12.20 0.57
N THR A 27 6.35 12.14 1.29
CA THR A 27 6.80 10.89 1.90
C THR A 27 5.62 10.39 2.72
N PRO A 28 5.27 9.10 2.65
CA PRO A 28 4.30 8.56 3.59
C PRO A 28 4.78 8.90 4.99
N SER A 29 4.07 9.81 5.64
CA SER A 29 4.25 10.09 7.07
C SER A 29 4.31 8.74 7.78
N ILE A 30 5.25 8.55 8.70
CA ILE A 30 5.33 7.33 9.51
C ILE A 30 3.98 7.05 10.21
N SER A 31 3.21 8.11 10.49
CA SER A 31 1.81 8.03 10.95
C SER A 31 0.92 7.27 9.96
N SER A 32 1.01 7.55 8.66
CA SER A 32 0.12 6.97 7.65
C SER A 32 0.40 5.50 7.37
N SER A 33 1.65 5.04 7.49
CA SER A 33 1.98 3.61 7.37
C SER A 33 1.57 2.83 8.63
N MET A 34 1.72 3.41 9.83
CA MET A 34 1.29 2.80 11.07
C MET A 34 -0.24 2.72 11.18
N GLU A 35 -0.96 3.76 10.74
CA GLU A 35 -2.42 3.77 10.63
C GLU A 35 -2.92 2.70 9.65
N LEU A 36 -2.24 2.54 8.51
CA LEU A 36 -2.55 1.47 7.55
C LEU A 36 -2.36 0.08 8.17
N ASN A 37 -1.25 -0.13 8.89
CA ASN A 37 -0.98 -1.40 9.58
C ASN A 37 -2.11 -1.73 10.56
N ALA A 38 -2.51 -0.77 11.40
CA ALA A 38 -3.54 -0.96 12.41
C ALA A 38 -4.91 -1.22 11.77
N THR A 39 -5.25 -0.47 10.72
CA THR A 39 -6.54 -0.60 10.03
C THR A 39 -6.64 -1.95 9.32
N LEU A 40 -5.61 -2.36 8.59
CA LEU A 40 -5.58 -3.67 7.93
C LEU A 40 -5.70 -4.80 8.95
N LYS A 41 -4.97 -4.72 10.07
CA LYS A 41 -5.06 -5.72 11.13
C LYS A 41 -6.50 -5.82 11.68
N LYS A 42 -7.12 -4.68 11.98
CA LYS A 42 -8.51 -4.64 12.45
C LYS A 42 -9.49 -5.25 11.44
N LEU A 43 -9.31 -4.99 10.15
CA LEU A 43 -10.15 -5.57 9.09
C LEU A 43 -9.95 -7.08 8.97
N LEU A 44 -8.72 -7.57 9.08
CA LEU A 44 -8.42 -9.01 9.12
C LEU A 44 -9.06 -9.69 10.34
N ASP A 45 -8.90 -9.11 11.52
CA ASP A 45 -9.47 -9.64 12.76
C ASP A 45 -11.01 -9.65 12.71
N SER A 46 -11.60 -8.66 12.04
CA SER A 46 -13.05 -8.55 11.76
C SER A 46 -13.52 -9.41 10.58
N LYS A 47 -12.63 -10.19 9.96
CA LYS A 47 -12.90 -11.03 8.78
C LYS A 47 -13.38 -10.26 7.53
N GLN A 48 -13.13 -8.96 7.47
CA GLN A 48 -13.46 -8.09 6.33
C GLN A 48 -12.35 -8.13 5.27
N TYR A 49 -12.10 -9.32 4.72
CA TYR A 49 -10.93 -9.56 3.86
C TYR A 49 -10.95 -8.76 2.56
N LYS A 50 -12.13 -8.60 1.95
CA LYS A 50 -12.26 -7.82 0.70
C LYS A 50 -11.90 -6.35 0.91
N GLU A 51 -12.42 -5.75 1.97
CA GLU A 51 -12.12 -4.37 2.34
C GLU A 51 -10.64 -4.19 2.68
N ALA A 52 -10.03 -5.16 3.38
CA ALA A 52 -8.60 -5.15 3.66
C ALA A 52 -7.78 -5.14 2.37
N LEU A 53 -8.12 -5.99 1.41
CA LEU A 53 -7.42 -6.08 0.13
C LEU A 53 -7.63 -4.82 -0.73
N ASP A 54 -8.82 -4.26 -0.74
CA ASP A 54 -9.12 -3.02 -1.48
C ASP A 54 -8.36 -1.83 -0.87
N LEU A 55 -8.29 -1.74 0.46
CA LEU A 55 -7.47 -0.75 1.16
C LEU A 55 -5.98 -0.92 0.85
N PHE A 56 -5.48 -2.16 0.84
CA PHE A 56 -4.10 -2.46 0.48
C PHE A 56 -3.76 -1.99 -0.94
N ASP A 57 -4.61 -2.29 -1.92
CA ASP A 57 -4.37 -1.86 -3.31
C ASP A 57 -4.42 -0.34 -3.48
N GLN A 58 -5.33 0.35 -2.79
CA GLN A 58 -5.39 1.81 -2.78
C GLN A 58 -4.13 2.45 -2.18
N LYS A 59 -3.53 1.80 -1.19
CA LYS A 59 -2.39 2.32 -0.42
C LYS A 59 -1.07 1.62 -0.72
N PHE A 60 -0.98 0.90 -1.84
CA PHE A 60 0.19 0.10 -2.19
C PHE A 60 1.53 0.86 -2.13
N LYS A 61 1.52 2.15 -2.48
CA LYS A 61 2.72 3.01 -2.49
C LYS A 61 3.36 3.19 -1.11
N ILE A 62 2.59 3.01 -0.05
CA ILE A 62 3.02 3.26 1.34
C ILE A 62 3.06 1.96 2.16
N CYS A 63 2.94 0.82 1.48
CA CYS A 63 2.93 -0.50 2.08
C CYS A 63 4.28 -0.86 2.68
N THR A 64 4.20 -1.53 3.82
CA THR A 64 5.32 -2.15 4.52
C THR A 64 5.27 -3.67 4.33
N ASP A 65 6.36 -4.36 4.61
CA ASP A 65 6.37 -5.83 4.62
C ASP A 65 5.26 -6.42 5.51
N PHE A 66 4.93 -5.73 6.61
CA PHE A 66 3.82 -6.13 7.48
C PHE A 66 2.46 -6.03 6.78
N THR A 67 2.19 -4.94 6.05
CA THR A 67 0.96 -4.84 5.25
C THR A 67 0.88 -5.87 4.13
N ILE A 68 2.03 -6.18 3.52
CA ILE A 68 2.13 -7.20 2.46
C ILE A 68 1.79 -8.58 3.03
N ASP A 69 2.37 -8.95 4.18
CA ASP A 69 2.07 -10.20 4.86
C ASP A 69 0.57 -10.34 5.19
N MET A 70 -0.05 -9.28 5.73
CA MET A 70 -1.49 -9.26 6.00
C MET A 70 -2.34 -9.41 4.73
N ALA A 71 -1.97 -8.73 3.65
CA ALA A 71 -2.70 -8.84 2.39
C ALA A 71 -2.61 -10.26 1.80
N ILE A 72 -1.42 -10.89 1.83
CA ILE A 72 -1.26 -12.28 1.38
C ILE A 72 -2.10 -13.22 2.25
N LYS A 73 -2.09 -13.05 3.58
CA LYS A 73 -2.94 -13.84 4.49
C LYS A 73 -4.43 -13.67 4.19
N ALA A 74 -4.86 -12.43 3.94
CA ALA A 74 -6.24 -12.15 3.57
C ALA A 74 -6.63 -12.88 2.28
N CYS A 75 -5.77 -12.88 1.25
CA CYS A 75 -5.98 -13.66 0.01
C CYS A 75 -6.10 -15.16 0.26
N VAL A 76 -5.25 -15.74 1.12
CA VAL A 76 -5.32 -17.16 1.48
C VAL A 76 -6.67 -17.49 2.13
N ILE A 77 -7.10 -16.68 3.10
CA ILE A 77 -8.31 -16.94 3.87
C ILE A 77 -9.57 -16.74 3.01
N SER A 78 -9.57 -15.71 2.14
CA SER A 78 -10.68 -15.44 1.23
C SER A 78 -10.68 -16.32 -0.03
N LYS A 79 -9.67 -17.18 -0.20
CA LYS A 79 -9.41 -17.99 -1.40
C LYS A 79 -9.24 -17.16 -2.69
N ASP A 80 -8.84 -15.89 -2.57
CA ASP A 80 -8.51 -15.03 -3.71
C ASP A 80 -7.02 -15.21 -4.09
N TYR A 81 -6.71 -16.41 -4.57
CA TYR A 81 -5.32 -16.80 -4.89
C TYR A 81 -4.74 -15.97 -6.05
N LYS A 82 -5.57 -15.63 -7.03
CA LYS A 82 -5.17 -14.80 -8.18
C LYS A 82 -4.63 -13.45 -7.71
N ARG A 83 -5.32 -12.80 -6.76
CA ARG A 83 -4.84 -11.54 -6.18
C ARG A 83 -3.57 -11.75 -5.36
N GLY A 84 -3.47 -12.84 -4.59
CA GLY A 84 -2.25 -13.22 -3.86
C GLY A 84 -1.02 -13.34 -4.77
N PHE A 85 -1.13 -14.04 -5.90
CA PHE A 85 -0.05 -14.15 -6.87
C PHE A 85 0.28 -12.82 -7.56
N ASN A 86 -0.71 -11.96 -7.80
CA ASN A 86 -0.46 -10.62 -8.32
C ASN A 86 0.31 -9.74 -7.32
N ILE A 87 0.04 -9.87 -6.02
CA ILE A 87 0.81 -9.18 -4.97
C ILE A 87 2.26 -9.66 -5.00
N GLN A 88 2.49 -10.98 -5.01
CA GLN A 88 3.83 -11.57 -5.06
C GLN A 88 4.65 -11.05 -6.25
N LYS A 89 4.06 -11.00 -7.45
CA LYS A 89 4.73 -10.49 -8.67
C LYS A 89 5.18 -9.03 -8.57
N ARG A 90 4.58 -8.26 -7.67
CA ARG A 90 4.88 -6.84 -7.44
C ARG A 90 5.89 -6.63 -6.31
N LEU A 91 6.32 -7.68 -5.61
CA LEU A 91 7.24 -7.57 -4.48
C LEU A 91 8.68 -7.31 -4.95
N SER A 92 9.39 -6.50 -4.16
CA SER A 92 10.83 -6.33 -4.31
C SER A 92 11.58 -7.56 -3.79
N SER A 93 12.83 -7.75 -4.23
CA SER A 93 13.70 -8.80 -3.71
C SER A 93 13.89 -8.71 -2.19
N ASN A 94 13.90 -7.50 -1.63
CA ASN A 94 14.02 -7.29 -0.18
C ASN A 94 12.82 -7.85 0.57
N SER A 95 11.60 -7.54 0.11
CA SER A 95 10.37 -8.07 0.70
C SER A 95 10.24 -9.58 0.53
N LEU A 96 10.73 -10.14 -0.59
CA LEU A 96 10.76 -11.59 -0.80
C LEU A 96 11.71 -12.33 0.15
N ASN A 97 12.72 -11.64 0.69
CA ASN A 97 13.63 -12.19 1.69
C ASN A 97 13.06 -12.09 3.13
N ASN A 98 11.91 -11.45 3.32
CA ASN A 98 11.27 -11.34 4.62
C ASN A 98 10.67 -12.71 5.03
N PRO A 99 11.08 -13.31 6.17
CA PRO A 99 10.61 -14.63 6.57
C PRO A 99 9.08 -14.72 6.74
N PHE A 100 8.43 -13.65 7.20
CA PHE A 100 6.97 -13.65 7.40
C PHE A 100 6.24 -13.72 6.06
N ILE A 101 6.71 -12.96 5.08
CA ILE A 101 6.17 -12.98 3.71
C ILE A 101 6.40 -14.36 3.09
N GLN A 102 7.59 -14.95 3.25
CA GLN A 102 7.88 -16.29 2.73
C GLN A 102 6.94 -17.35 3.30
N VAL A 103 6.69 -17.35 4.61
CA VAL A 103 5.73 -18.28 5.25
C VAL A 103 4.33 -18.09 4.67
N SER A 104 3.89 -16.84 4.48
CA SER A 104 2.59 -16.54 3.90
C SER A 104 2.48 -16.96 2.43
N LEU A 105 3.55 -16.81 1.65
CA LEU A 105 3.61 -17.31 0.27
C LEU A 105 3.60 -18.83 0.20
N ILE A 106 4.37 -19.53 1.04
CA ILE A 106 4.33 -20.99 1.14
C ILE A 106 2.90 -21.45 1.43
N ARG A 107 2.21 -20.79 2.36
CA ARG A 107 0.81 -21.08 2.65
C ARG A 107 -0.07 -20.86 1.43
N LEU A 108 0.09 -19.74 0.72
CA LEU A 108 -0.65 -19.41 -0.50
C LEU A 108 -0.54 -20.52 -1.56
N TYR A 109 0.69 -20.89 -1.92
CA TYR A 109 0.95 -21.94 -2.92
C TYR A 109 0.36 -23.28 -2.49
N LYS A 110 0.61 -23.68 -1.24
CA LYS A 110 0.09 -24.95 -0.70
C LYS A 110 -1.44 -24.99 -0.75
N THR A 111 -2.12 -23.93 -0.31
CA THR A 111 -3.59 -23.90 -0.31
C THR A 111 -4.19 -23.86 -1.70
N TYR A 112 -3.50 -23.23 -2.66
CA TYR A 112 -3.92 -23.19 -4.05
C TYR A 112 -3.87 -24.58 -4.69
N GLU A 113 -2.77 -25.32 -4.51
CA GLU A 113 -2.61 -26.69 -5.03
C GLU A 113 -3.73 -27.64 -4.55
N TYR A 114 -4.15 -27.54 -3.28
CA TYR A 114 -5.26 -28.35 -2.76
C TYR A 114 -6.66 -27.90 -3.21
N SER A 115 -6.78 -26.72 -3.82
CA SER A 115 -8.07 -26.18 -4.25
C SER A 115 -8.36 -26.36 -5.74
N ASP A 116 -7.33 -26.58 -6.55
CA ASP A 116 -7.40 -26.79 -8.00
C ASP A 116 -7.24 -28.27 -8.41
N GLY A 117 -7.07 -29.17 -7.42
CA GLY A 117 -7.04 -30.64 -7.60
C GLY A 117 -8.29 -31.30 -7.05
#